data_AF-T0TXB9-F1
#
_entry.id   AF-T0TXB9-F1
#
_cell.length_a   1.000
_cell.length_b   1.000
_cell.length_c   1.000
_cell.angle_alpha   90.00
_cell.angle_beta   90.00
_cell.angle_gamma   90.00
#
_symmetry.space_group_name_H-M   'P 1'
#
loop_
_entity.id
_entity.type
_entity.pdbx_description
1 polymer ?
#
loop_
_entity_poly.entity_id
_entity_poly.type
_entity_poly.pdbx_seq_one_letter_code
_entity_poly.pdbx_strand_id
1 'polypeptide(L)'
;MINQDINNFDKIMNIVEQNDIKMPLLAINDPIFGIVSYLDKIYTIYVMQDRTLLKNNHLVDIKEILITEPSPTNLYKVIDGEISIRNFFLESSNYSIGKIANKIFPKVKINDLSKISEKIPPMDFYLNLNNDCTQYYKYNIKSRCERLKKYDKFDNSLTFTNNINVEVKKQVEDLDIHWELKDEIYSNR
;
A
#
# COMPACT_ATOMS: atom_id res chain seq x y z
N MET A 1 19.65 9.73 -3.36
CA MET A 1 18.25 9.27 -3.44
C MET A 1 17.36 10.36 -2.85
N ILE A 2 16.98 11.37 -3.64
CA ILE A 2 16.25 12.53 -3.10
C ILE A 2 15.16 12.91 -4.12
N ASN A 3 13.95 13.19 -3.60
CA ASN A 3 12.71 13.65 -4.24
C ASN A 3 11.68 12.63 -4.74
N GLN A 4 12.00 11.68 -5.63
CA GLN A 4 10.95 10.81 -6.19
C GLN A 4 10.31 9.88 -5.14
N ASP A 5 11.14 9.22 -4.32
CA ASP A 5 10.62 8.37 -3.25
C ASP A 5 9.84 9.14 -2.18
N ILE A 6 10.05 10.45 -2.01
CA ILE A 6 9.28 11.26 -1.04
C ILE A 6 7.89 11.54 -1.62
N ASN A 7 7.84 11.99 -2.88
CA ASN A 7 6.60 12.25 -3.59
C ASN A 7 5.70 11.01 -3.69
N ASN A 8 6.29 9.81 -3.78
CA ASN A 8 5.52 8.57 -3.85
C ASN A 8 4.74 8.31 -2.55
N PHE A 9 5.34 8.48 -1.37
CA PHE A 9 4.65 8.22 -0.10
C PHE A 9 3.60 9.28 0.23
N ASP A 10 3.86 10.56 -0.07
CA ASP A 10 2.86 11.61 0.09
C ASP A 10 1.66 11.37 -0.82
N LYS A 11 1.90 10.90 -2.05
CA LYS A 11 0.83 10.47 -2.97
C LYS A 11 0.10 9.23 -2.48
N ILE A 12 0.78 8.24 -1.90
CA ILE A 12 0.11 7.08 -1.27
C ILE A 12 -0.78 7.55 -0.12
N MET A 13 -0.30 8.47 0.73
CA MET A 13 -1.11 9.06 1.79
C MET A 13 -2.34 9.76 1.21
N ASN A 14 -2.18 10.55 0.16
CA ASN A 14 -3.30 11.20 -0.52
C ASN A 14 -4.25 10.19 -1.19
N ILE A 15 -3.76 9.09 -1.77
CA ILE A 15 -4.58 8.02 -2.36
C ILE A 15 -5.45 7.38 -1.27
N VAL A 16 -4.86 7.11 -0.10
CA VAL A 16 -5.56 6.58 1.08
C VAL A 16 -6.65 7.54 1.56
N GLU A 17 -6.46 8.85 1.40
CA GLU A 17 -7.47 9.85 1.78
C GLU A 17 -8.53 10.14 0.71
N GLN A 18 -8.13 10.32 -0.54
CA GLN A 18 -9.00 10.78 -1.64
C GLN A 18 -9.96 9.71 -2.09
N ASN A 19 -9.54 8.45 -2.11
CA ASN A 19 -10.40 7.37 -2.56
C ASN A 19 -11.43 6.97 -1.49
N ASP A 20 -11.51 7.71 -0.37
CA ASP A 20 -12.39 7.38 0.74
C ASP A 20 -12.28 5.88 1.04
N ILE A 21 -11.05 5.33 0.90
CA ILE A 21 -10.85 3.94 0.46
C ILE A 21 -11.70 3.10 1.39
N LYS A 22 -12.83 2.61 0.85
CA LYS A 22 -13.55 1.46 1.36
C LYS A 22 -12.67 0.23 1.11
N MET A 23 -11.39 0.30 1.48
CA MET A 23 -10.65 -0.82 2.04
C MET A 23 -11.68 -1.39 2.97
N PRO A 24 -12.08 -2.67 2.82
CA PRO A 24 -13.06 -3.24 3.70
C PRO A 24 -12.77 -2.67 5.08
N LEU A 25 -13.71 -1.85 5.54
CA LEU A 25 -13.71 -1.26 6.87
C LEU A 25 -13.89 -2.50 7.72
N LEU A 26 -12.79 -3.21 7.93
CA LEU A 26 -12.67 -4.28 8.87
C LEU A 26 -13.13 -3.61 10.15
N ALA A 27 -14.30 -4.06 10.61
CA ALA A 27 -15.01 -3.47 11.71
C ALA A 27 -14.03 -3.13 12.81
N ILE A 28 -14.21 -1.98 13.46
CA ILE A 28 -13.61 -1.34 14.66
C ILE A 28 -12.57 -2.15 15.51
N ASN A 29 -12.55 -3.47 15.42
CA ASN A 29 -11.72 -4.45 16.09
C ASN A 29 -10.57 -5.08 15.27
N ASP A 30 -10.50 -4.94 13.93
CA ASP A 30 -9.51 -5.64 13.08
C ASP A 30 -8.51 -4.68 12.37
N PRO A 31 -7.23 -5.06 12.22
CA PRO A 31 -6.21 -4.23 11.59
C PRO A 31 -6.44 -3.99 10.10
N ILE A 32 -6.27 -2.74 9.67
CA ILE A 32 -6.41 -2.32 8.27
C ILE A 32 -5.08 -2.52 7.53
N PHE A 33 -5.01 -3.54 6.67
CA PHE A 33 -3.84 -3.89 5.85
C PHE A 33 -4.20 -3.93 4.35
N GLY A 34 -3.43 -3.23 3.51
CA GLY A 34 -3.75 -3.01 2.11
C GLY A 34 -2.56 -3.09 1.18
N ILE A 35 -2.84 -3.27 -0.12
CA ILE A 35 -1.84 -3.34 -1.17
C ILE A 35 -2.15 -2.21 -2.16
N VAL A 36 -1.17 -1.35 -2.41
CA VAL A 36 -1.29 -0.22 -3.34
C VAL A 36 -0.18 -0.35 -4.37
N SER A 37 -0.55 -0.32 -5.65
CA SER A 37 0.44 -0.17 -6.72
C SER A 37 0.53 1.30 -7.10
N TYR A 38 1.74 1.85 -7.13
CA TYR A 38 1.97 3.22 -7.56
C TYR A 38 3.25 3.28 -8.38
N LEU A 39 3.17 3.85 -9.59
CA LEU A 39 4.21 3.73 -10.62
C LEU A 39 4.62 2.27 -10.79
N ASP A 40 5.92 1.99 -10.89
CA ASP A 40 6.54 0.69 -11.09
C ASP A 40 6.65 -0.17 -9.82
N LYS A 41 6.07 0.28 -8.70
CA LYS A 41 6.24 -0.36 -7.40
C LYS A 41 4.93 -0.84 -6.81
N ILE A 42 5.04 -1.93 -6.05
CA ILE A 42 3.97 -2.44 -5.19
C ILE A 42 4.34 -2.08 -3.76
N TYR A 43 3.41 -1.42 -3.09
CA TYR A 43 3.51 -1.07 -1.69
C TYR A 43 2.44 -1.82 -0.90
N THR A 44 2.76 -2.09 0.36
CA THR A 44 1.78 -2.49 1.36
C THR A 44 1.61 -1.34 2.34
N ILE A 45 0.38 -1.15 2.78
CA ILE A 45 0.00 -0.13 3.76
C ILE A 45 -0.64 -0.81 4.96
N TYR A 46 -0.39 -0.26 6.13
CA TYR A 46 -1.05 -0.67 7.35
C TYR A 46 -1.39 0.57 8.17
N VAL A 47 -2.64 0.69 8.60
CA VAL A 47 -3.08 1.82 9.41
C VAL A 47 -2.69 1.59 10.86
N MET A 48 -1.67 2.32 11.31
CA MET A 48 -1.23 2.27 12.71
C MET A 48 -2.14 3.10 13.61
N GLN A 49 -2.66 4.23 13.12
CA GLN A 49 -3.60 5.10 13.83
C GLN A 49 -4.53 5.77 12.82
N ASP A 50 -5.82 5.81 13.13
CA ASP A 50 -6.81 6.67 12.49
C ASP A 50 -7.82 7.11 13.55
N ARG A 51 -7.70 8.35 14.03
CA ARG A 51 -8.51 8.86 15.14
C ARG A 51 -8.68 10.36 15.11
N THR A 52 -9.79 10.83 15.66
CA THR A 52 -10.03 12.25 15.94
C THR A 52 -9.79 12.54 17.42
N LEU A 53 -9.00 13.57 17.72
CA LEU A 53 -8.77 14.06 19.08
C LEU A 53 -9.43 15.43 19.29
N LEU A 54 -10.08 15.63 20.44
CA LEU A 54 -10.53 16.95 20.88
C LEU A 54 -9.39 17.65 21.64
N LYS A 55 -8.88 18.76 21.12
CA LYS A 55 -7.88 19.60 21.78
C LYS A 55 -8.29 21.06 21.72
N ASN A 56 -8.40 21.71 22.87
CA ASN A 56 -8.79 23.13 22.98
C ASN A 56 -10.08 23.46 22.20
N ASN A 57 -11.13 22.66 22.35
CA ASN A 57 -12.41 22.77 21.61
C ASN A 57 -12.32 22.61 20.08
N HIS A 58 -11.18 22.14 19.56
CA HIS A 58 -11.01 21.83 18.13
C HIS A 58 -10.83 20.33 17.96
N LEU A 59 -11.57 19.76 17.00
CA LEU A 59 -11.36 18.39 16.55
C LEU A 59 -10.16 18.36 15.61
N VAL A 60 -9.25 17.42 15.85
CA VAL A 60 -8.04 17.23 15.07
C VAL A 60 -7.93 15.76 14.68
N ASP A 61 -7.98 15.50 13.39
CA ASP A 61 -7.78 14.16 12.85
C ASP A 61 -6.30 13.82 12.80
N ILE A 62 -5.98 12.60 13.19
CA ILE A 62 -4.64 12.03 13.19
C ILE A 62 -4.69 10.70 12.47
N LYS A 63 -3.88 10.60 11.41
CA LYS A 63 -3.69 9.37 10.66
C LYS A 63 -2.21 9.03 10.59
N GLU A 64 -1.86 7.80 10.90
CA GLU A 64 -0.49 7.30 10.80
C GLU A 64 -0.54 5.93 10.10
N ILE A 65 0.23 5.80 9.02
CA ILE A 65 0.31 4.55 8.26
C ILE A 65 1.75 4.06 8.19
N LEU A 66 1.90 2.75 8.25
CA LEU A 66 3.13 2.04 7.96
C LEU A 66 3.08 1.63 6.49
N ILE A 67 4.12 1.98 5.74
CA ILE A 67 4.24 1.69 4.32
C ILE A 67 5.52 0.90 4.10
N THR A 68 5.38 -0.15 3.30
CA THR A 68 6.44 -1.11 3.06
C THR A 68 6.50 -1.43 1.58
N GLU A 69 7.70 -1.53 1.03
CA GLU A 69 7.96 -2.06 -0.32
C GLU A 69 8.38 -3.53 -0.18
N PRO A 70 7.46 -4.50 -0.28
CA PRO A 70 7.78 -5.90 -0.02
C PRO A 70 8.42 -6.58 -1.22
N SER A 71 9.14 -7.67 -0.95
CA SER A 71 9.45 -8.64 -1.99
C SER A 71 8.16 -9.35 -2.44
N PRO A 72 8.02 -9.70 -3.73
CA PRO A 72 6.85 -10.47 -4.19
C PRO A 72 6.65 -11.77 -3.41
N THR A 73 7.74 -12.46 -3.06
CA THR A 73 7.71 -13.69 -2.26
C THR A 73 7.07 -13.47 -0.90
N ASN A 74 7.49 -12.44 -0.16
CA ASN A 74 6.93 -12.15 1.16
C ASN A 74 5.47 -11.69 1.06
N LEU A 75 5.14 -10.95 0.00
CA LEU A 75 3.77 -10.54 -0.26
C LEU A 75 2.85 -11.75 -0.50
N TYR A 76 3.29 -12.74 -1.28
CA TYR A 76 2.53 -13.98 -1.47
C TYR A 76 2.34 -14.75 -0.16
N LYS A 77 3.41 -14.93 0.62
CA LYS A 77 3.36 -15.64 1.90
C LYS A 77 2.35 -15.01 2.88
N VAL A 78 2.31 -13.68 2.97
CA VAL A 78 1.34 -13.01 3.86
C VAL A 78 -0.09 -13.13 3.31
N ILE A 79 -0.28 -13.07 1.99
CA ILE A 79 -1.59 -13.26 1.34
C ILE A 79 -2.13 -14.68 1.53
N ASP A 80 -1.25 -15.69 1.47
CA ASP A 80 -1.59 -17.10 1.65
C ASP A 80 -1.75 -17.47 3.15
N GLY A 81 -1.54 -16.53 4.07
CA GLY A 81 -1.59 -16.77 5.51
C GLY A 81 -0.43 -17.64 6.04
N GLU A 82 0.64 -17.81 5.26
CA GLU A 82 1.81 -18.60 5.66
C GLU A 82 2.68 -17.88 6.70
N ILE A 83 2.70 -16.54 6.65
CA ILE A 83 3.38 -15.69 7.64
C ILE A 83 2.39 -14.69 8.23
N SER A 84 2.61 -14.33 9.49
CA SER A 84 1.83 -13.29 10.15
C SER A 84 2.16 -11.91 9.59
N ILE A 85 1.23 -10.97 9.79
CA ILE A 85 1.42 -9.56 9.38
C ILE A 85 2.67 -8.97 10.07
N ARG A 86 2.92 -9.33 11.32
CA ARG A 86 4.12 -8.86 12.05
C ARG A 86 5.42 -9.42 11.47
N ASN A 87 5.46 -10.71 11.13
CA ASN A 87 6.63 -11.32 10.47
C ASN A 87 6.89 -10.69 9.10
N PHE A 88 5.83 -10.43 8.34
CA PHE A 88 5.92 -9.71 7.08
C PHE A 88 6.63 -8.36 7.23
N PHE A 89 6.30 -7.57 8.25
CA PHE A 89 6.99 -6.31 8.50
C PHE A 89 8.44 -6.49 8.97
N LEU A 90 8.73 -7.50 9.80
CA LEU A 90 10.10 -7.77 10.26
C LEU A 90 11.07 -8.05 9.12
N GLU A 91 10.58 -8.67 8.04
CA GLU A 91 11.40 -9.01 6.87
C GLU A 91 11.44 -7.90 5.80
N SER A 92 10.83 -6.74 6.05
CA SER A 92 10.63 -5.71 5.04
C SER A 92 11.20 -4.34 5.41
N SER A 93 11.41 -3.48 4.40
CA SER A 93 11.82 -2.09 4.61
C SER A 93 10.60 -1.21 4.90
N ASN A 94 10.44 -0.82 6.16
CA ASN A 94 9.25 -0.12 6.64
C ASN A 94 9.48 1.39 6.84
N TYR A 95 8.46 2.17 6.50
CA TYR A 95 8.42 3.62 6.63
C TYR A 95 7.09 4.04 7.27
N SER A 96 7.13 4.92 8.27
CA SER A 96 5.91 5.56 8.79
C SER A 96 5.71 6.90 8.11
N ILE A 97 4.46 7.24 7.80
CA ILE A 97 4.05 8.59 7.43
C ILE A 97 2.79 8.94 8.22
N GLY A 98 2.76 10.18 8.73
CA GLY A 98 1.67 10.67 9.55
C GLY A 98 1.06 11.93 8.98
N LYS A 99 -0.21 12.18 9.30
CA LYS A 99 -0.93 13.40 9.00
C LYS A 99 -1.68 13.87 10.23
N ILE A 100 -1.67 15.18 10.47
CA ILE A 100 -2.47 15.84 11.52
C ILE A 100 -3.24 16.98 10.87
N ALA A 101 -4.57 16.98 11.02
CA ALA A 101 -5.46 17.85 10.25
C ALA A 101 -5.07 17.79 8.77
N ASN A 102 -4.75 18.91 8.11
CA ASN A 102 -4.36 18.92 6.69
C ASN A 102 -2.85 18.78 6.44
N LYS A 103 -2.03 18.57 7.48
CA LYS A 103 -0.58 18.58 7.36
C LYS A 103 0.00 17.17 7.37
N ILE A 104 0.59 16.77 6.25
CA ILE A 104 1.40 15.55 6.13
C ILE A 104 2.79 15.81 6.71
N PHE A 105 3.28 14.88 7.52
CA PHE A 105 4.62 14.92 8.12
C PHE A 105 5.62 14.15 7.27
N PRO A 106 6.92 14.48 7.35
CA PRO A 106 7.95 13.75 6.64
C PRO A 106 7.94 12.27 6.99
N LYS A 107 8.16 11.42 5.98
CA LYS A 107 8.31 9.98 6.20
C LYS A 107 9.48 9.66 7.15
N VAL A 108 9.30 8.65 7.98
CA VAL A 108 10.31 8.18 8.94
C VAL A 108 10.60 6.71 8.67
N LYS A 109 11.87 6.37 8.42
CA LYS A 109 12.27 4.97 8.27
C LYS A 109 12.21 4.28 9.65
N ILE A 110 11.55 3.12 9.71
CA ILE A 110 11.45 2.32 10.94
C ILE A 110 12.53 1.25 10.91
N ASN A 111 13.66 1.52 11.56
CA ASN A 111 14.77 0.57 11.67
C ASN A 111 14.53 -0.48 12.77
N ASP A 112 13.61 -0.22 13.69
CA ASP A 112 13.31 -1.07 14.83
C ASP A 112 11.79 -1.07 15.07
N LEU A 113 11.15 -2.21 14.76
CA LEU A 113 9.71 -2.41 14.91
C LEU A 113 9.25 -2.43 16.38
N SER A 114 10.15 -2.62 17.34
CA SER A 114 9.78 -2.59 18.76
C SER A 114 9.20 -1.22 19.17
N LYS A 115 9.66 -0.14 18.54
CA LYS A 115 9.19 1.24 18.76
C LYS A 115 7.73 1.47 18.38
N ILE A 116 7.17 0.60 17.53
CA ILE A 116 5.77 0.67 17.10
C ILE A 116 5.03 -0.63 17.43
N SER A 117 5.56 -1.44 18.35
CA SER A 117 5.01 -2.75 18.70
C SER A 117 3.56 -2.68 19.18
N GLU A 118 3.19 -1.63 19.91
CA GLU A 118 1.82 -1.39 20.39
C GLU A 118 0.84 -0.98 19.27
N LYS A 119 1.35 -0.58 18.10
CA LYS A 119 0.54 -0.12 16.96
C LYS A 119 0.37 -1.18 15.89
N ILE A 120 1.09 -2.29 15.96
CA ILE A 120 1.07 -3.37 14.97
C ILE A 120 0.47 -4.66 15.57
N PRO A 121 -0.02 -5.59 14.75
CA PRO A 121 -0.65 -6.80 15.25
C PRO A 121 0.34 -7.71 16.00
N PRO A 122 -0.14 -8.61 16.87
CA PRO A 122 0.70 -9.59 17.54
C PRO A 122 1.28 -10.61 16.55
N MET A 123 2.20 -11.44 17.03
CA MET A 123 3.00 -12.33 16.18
C MET A 123 2.18 -13.45 15.52
N ASP A 124 1.04 -13.79 16.12
CA ASP A 124 0.08 -14.81 15.71
C ASP A 124 -1.10 -14.26 14.92
N PHE A 125 -1.06 -12.98 14.52
CA PHE A 125 -2.10 -12.39 13.69
C PHE A 125 -1.80 -12.59 12.21
N TYR A 126 -2.55 -13.48 11.57
CA TYR A 126 -2.43 -13.81 10.16
C TYR A 126 -3.48 -13.11 9.33
N LEU A 127 -3.13 -12.76 8.09
CA LEU A 127 -4.11 -12.27 7.15
C LEU A 127 -5.04 -13.43 6.75
N ASN A 128 -6.35 -13.24 6.90
CA ASN A 128 -7.36 -14.23 6.55
C ASN A 128 -8.24 -13.67 5.42
N LEU A 129 -7.92 -14.04 4.19
CA LEU A 129 -8.68 -13.65 3.00
C LEU A 129 -9.51 -14.84 2.51
N ASN A 130 -10.71 -14.57 1.98
CA ASN A 130 -11.45 -15.59 1.26
C ASN A 130 -10.70 -15.97 -0.03
N ASN A 131 -10.97 -17.16 -0.57
CA ASN A 131 -10.24 -17.69 -1.72
C ASN A 131 -10.32 -16.78 -2.95
N ASP A 132 -11.47 -16.16 -3.21
CA ASP A 132 -11.65 -15.27 -4.38
C ASP A 132 -10.78 -14.02 -4.26
N CYS A 133 -10.72 -13.40 -3.08
CA CYS A 133 -9.85 -12.28 -2.76
C CYS A 133 -8.38 -12.67 -2.85
N THR A 134 -8.00 -13.81 -2.28
CA THR A 134 -6.63 -14.34 -2.37
C THR A 134 -6.21 -14.48 -3.84
N GLN A 135 -7.02 -15.15 -4.66
CA GLN A 135 -6.69 -15.32 -6.08
C GLN A 135 -6.65 -13.99 -6.83
N TYR A 136 -7.58 -13.07 -6.54
CA TYR A 136 -7.60 -11.73 -7.15
C TYR A 136 -6.30 -10.97 -6.88
N TYR A 137 -5.87 -10.86 -5.62
CA TYR A 137 -4.62 -10.18 -5.28
C TYR A 137 -3.42 -10.84 -5.94
N LYS A 138 -3.33 -12.19 -5.88
CA LYS A 138 -2.23 -12.92 -6.49
C LYS A 138 -2.15 -12.71 -8.00
N TYR A 139 -3.29 -12.75 -8.69
CA TYR A 139 -3.36 -12.49 -10.12
C TYR A 139 -2.86 -11.08 -10.47
N ASN A 140 -3.32 -10.07 -9.74
CA ASN A 140 -2.95 -8.69 -10.03
C ASN A 140 -1.47 -8.41 -9.73
N ILE A 141 -0.93 -8.93 -8.62
CA ILE A 141 0.49 -8.83 -8.29
C ILE A 141 1.33 -9.51 -9.39
N LYS A 142 0.96 -10.74 -9.77
CA LYS A 142 1.64 -11.46 -10.85
C LYS A 142 1.62 -10.68 -12.16
N SER A 143 0.44 -10.22 -12.58
CA SER A 143 0.26 -9.43 -13.80
C SER A 143 1.11 -8.17 -13.78
N ARG A 144 1.14 -7.45 -12.64
CA ARG A 144 1.98 -6.26 -12.48
C ARG A 144 3.47 -6.59 -12.60
N CYS A 145 3.95 -7.61 -11.88
CA CYS A 145 5.35 -8.04 -11.95
C CYS A 145 5.74 -8.48 -13.37
N GLU A 146 4.86 -9.16 -14.10
CA GLU A 146 5.09 -9.54 -15.49
C GLU A 146 5.16 -8.33 -16.43
N ARG A 147 4.27 -7.34 -16.25
CA ARG A 147 4.35 -6.07 -16.98
C ARG A 147 5.68 -5.37 -16.74
N LEU A 148 6.12 -5.28 -15.48
CA LEU A 148 7.40 -4.65 -15.12
C LEU A 148 8.60 -5.32 -15.79
N LYS A 149 8.65 -6.66 -15.78
CA LYS A 149 9.71 -7.42 -16.48
C LYS A 149 9.75 -7.18 -17.99
N LYS A 150 8.61 -6.86 -18.62
CA LYS A 150 8.57 -6.50 -20.05
C LYS A 150 9.18 -5.12 -20.30
N TYR A 151 9.00 -4.18 -19.37
CA TYR A 151 9.59 -2.85 -19.45
C TYR A 151 11.10 -2.84 -19.15
N ASP A 152 11.59 -3.69 -18.23
CA ASP A 152 13.03 -3.83 -17.98
C ASP A 152 13.81 -4.38 -19.20
N LYS A 153 13.12 -5.09 -20.10
CA LYS A 153 13.66 -5.56 -21.39
C LYS A 153 13.42 -4.57 -22.53
N PHE A 154 12.79 -3.43 -22.26
CA PHE A 154 12.55 -2.40 -23.26
C PHE A 154 13.88 -1.69 -23.51
N ASP A 155 14.45 -1.93 -24.69
CA ASP A 155 15.67 -1.27 -25.11
C ASP A 155 15.41 0.24 -25.22
N ASN A 156 16.10 1.03 -24.40
CA ASN A 156 16.01 2.49 -24.37
C ASN A 156 16.55 3.16 -25.65
N SER A 157 16.82 2.40 -26.71
CA SER A 157 17.26 2.89 -28.02
C SER A 157 16.15 3.60 -28.82
N LEU A 158 14.88 3.50 -28.39
CA LEU A 158 13.82 4.43 -28.78
C LEU A 158 14.06 5.79 -28.11
N THR A 159 15.02 6.51 -28.68
CA THR A 159 15.14 7.97 -28.53
C THR A 159 13.74 8.58 -28.67
N PHE A 160 13.37 9.44 -27.71
CA PHE A 160 12.15 10.26 -27.70
C PHE A 160 12.16 11.30 -28.85
N THR A 161 12.51 10.87 -30.04
CA THR A 161 12.45 11.64 -31.28
C THR A 161 11.45 10.94 -32.17
N ASN A 162 10.26 11.53 -32.26
CA ASN A 162 9.21 11.27 -33.25
C ASN A 162 8.18 10.19 -32.95
N ASN A 163 7.52 10.24 -31.79
CA ASN A 163 6.13 9.75 -31.74
C ASN A 163 5.19 10.79 -31.13
N ILE A 164 4.59 11.54 -32.05
CA ILE A 164 3.48 12.46 -31.84
C ILE A 164 2.26 11.63 -31.42
N ASN A 165 1.88 11.75 -30.14
CA ASN A 165 0.52 11.59 -29.62
C ASN A 165 -0.20 10.23 -29.60
N VAL A 166 0.40 9.09 -29.96
CA VAL A 166 -0.36 7.82 -29.98
C VAL A 166 0.43 6.65 -29.38
N GLU A 167 0.50 6.56 -28.04
CA GLU A 167 0.53 5.28 -27.28
C GLU A 167 0.79 5.51 -25.78
N VAL A 168 1.48 6.57 -25.40
CA VAL A 168 1.85 6.82 -23.99
C VAL A 168 0.62 7.07 -23.13
N LYS A 169 -0.41 7.76 -23.65
CA LYS A 169 -1.62 8.07 -22.88
C LYS A 169 -2.41 6.82 -22.50
N LYS A 170 -2.55 5.86 -23.43
CA LYS A 170 -3.23 4.58 -23.18
C LYS A 170 -2.46 3.71 -22.18
N GLN A 171 -1.13 3.71 -22.28
CA GLN A 171 -0.27 2.95 -21.36
C GLN A 171 -0.21 3.57 -19.96
N VAL A 172 -0.29 4.90 -19.85
CA VAL A 172 -0.43 5.60 -18.56
C VAL A 172 -1.82 5.36 -17.97
N GLU A 173 -2.90 5.40 -18.76
CA GLU A 173 -4.26 5.05 -18.32
C GLU A 173 -4.37 3.58 -17.87
N ASP A 174 -3.69 2.64 -18.56
CA ASP A 174 -3.58 1.22 -18.16
C ASP A 174 -2.73 1.02 -16.88
N LEU A 175 -1.83 1.95 -16.57
CA LEU A 175 -1.04 1.99 -15.34
C LEU A 175 -1.80 2.65 -14.18
N ASP A 176 -2.72 3.57 -14.50
CA ASP A 176 -3.52 4.36 -13.56
C ASP A 176 -4.88 3.73 -13.24
N ILE A 177 -5.08 2.44 -13.58
CA ILE A 177 -6.24 1.66 -13.15
C ILE A 177 -6.31 1.75 -11.63
N HIS A 178 -7.15 2.65 -11.16
CA HIS A 178 -7.53 2.75 -9.77
C HIS A 178 -8.11 1.41 -9.39
N TRP A 179 -7.61 0.88 -8.28
CA TRP A 179 -8.11 -0.36 -7.70
C TRP A 179 -9.51 -0.07 -7.19
N GLU A 180 -10.52 -0.19 -8.05
CA GLU A 180 -11.89 -0.33 -7.60
C GLU A 180 -11.98 -1.70 -6.92
N LEU A 181 -11.99 -1.65 -5.58
CA LEU A 181 -12.32 -2.79 -4.74
C LEU A 181 -13.70 -3.28 -5.15
N LYS A 182 -13.79 -4.52 -5.64
CA LYS A 182 -15.08 -5.20 -5.71
C LYS A 182 -15.66 -5.22 -4.28
N ASP A 183 -16.86 -4.68 -4.13
CA ASP A 183 -17.60 -4.66 -2.87
C ASP A 183 -17.58 -6.06 -2.20
N GLU A 184 -17.22 -6.05 -0.91
CA GLU A 184 -17.40 -7.04 0.18
C GLU A 184 -17.77 -8.49 -0.17
N ILE A 185 -17.14 -9.50 0.49
CA ILE A 185 -17.83 -10.59 1.25
C ILE A 185 -16.85 -11.22 2.28
N TYR A 186 -16.99 -10.89 3.58
CA TYR A 186 -16.44 -11.72 4.66
C TYR A 186 -17.49 -12.72 5.14
N SER A 187 -17.11 -13.98 5.30
CA SER A 187 -17.92 -15.01 5.94
C SER A 187 -17.28 -15.33 7.28
N ASN A 188 -17.94 -14.97 8.39
CA ASN A 188 -17.57 -15.44 9.73
C ASN A 188 -17.74 -16.97 9.80
N ARG A 189 -16.69 -17.67 10.19
CA ARG A 189 -16.75 -18.99 10.82
C ARG A 189 -15.93 -18.97 12.10
#